data_AF-A0A2E6VBI8-F1
#
_entry.id   AF-A0A2E6VBI8-F1
#
_cell.length_a   1.000
_cell.length_b   1.000
_cell.length_c   1.000
_cell.angle_alpha   90.00
_cell.angle_beta   90.00
_cell.angle_gamma   90.00
#
_symmetry.space_group_name_H-M   'P 1'
#
loop_
_entity.id
_entity.type
_entity.pdbx_description
1 polymer ?
#
loop_
_entity_poly.entity_id
_entity_poly.type
_entity_poly.pdbx_seq_one_letter_code
_entity_poly.pdbx_strand_id
1 'polypeptide(L)'
;MKSQMRILLTIVFLTLISTNLSAQNPSENHLGSWYTYGSHHRLNERFSLNPWAELRFYEASSNYNLAYISLRGNYHLKNNQTLGLAYAYLDIDTVFEFDHQPNVHEHRVYEQYTYNQKKSKLSIQHRARFEQRFLDFSNRNELQNRFRYRLSLKYNLSNTVFINVSEEPFVNFQDQVFHENRFYTGFGFKVTSHSQLQIGYLKQHIRKNNLNRIQVGISFKTDNRKPKTTLAQL
;
A
#
# COMPACT_ATOMS: atom_id res chain seq x y z
N MET A 1 -23.93 -43.03 39.04
CA MET A 1 -24.32 -42.07 37.98
C MET A 1 -24.14 -40.60 38.37
N LYS A 2 -24.64 -40.12 39.52
CA LYS A 2 -24.55 -38.68 39.88
C LYS A 2 -23.12 -38.13 40.04
N SER A 3 -22.13 -38.90 40.53
CA SER A 3 -20.74 -38.41 40.65
C SER A 3 -19.99 -38.35 39.32
N GLN A 4 -20.22 -39.34 38.44
CA GLN A 4 -19.67 -39.37 37.07
C GLN A 4 -20.15 -38.15 36.25
N MET A 5 -21.41 -37.76 36.42
CA MET A 5 -21.99 -36.57 35.77
C MET A 5 -21.41 -35.26 36.31
N ARG A 6 -21.06 -35.19 37.60
CA ARG A 6 -20.38 -34.03 38.20
C ARG A 6 -18.94 -33.89 37.68
N ILE A 7 -18.21 -35.00 37.57
CA ILE A 7 -16.84 -35.00 37.02
C ILE A 7 -16.86 -34.55 35.56
N LEU A 8 -17.80 -35.05 34.75
CA LEU A 8 -17.95 -34.62 33.35
C LEU A 8 -18.26 -33.12 33.24
N LEU A 9 -19.16 -32.60 34.07
CA LEU A 9 -19.48 -31.17 34.12
C LEU A 9 -18.29 -30.31 34.54
N THR A 10 -17.48 -30.78 35.50
CA THR A 10 -16.26 -30.08 35.93
C THR A 10 -15.20 -30.07 34.84
N ILE A 11 -15.03 -31.16 34.09
CA ILE A 11 -14.10 -31.22 32.95
C ILE A 11 -14.56 -30.29 31.82
N VAL A 12 -15.86 -30.27 31.49
CA VAL A 12 -16.42 -29.34 30.48
C VAL A 12 -16.23 -27.89 30.91
N PHE A 13 -16.46 -27.57 32.19
CA PHE A 13 -16.23 -26.24 32.75
C PHE A 13 -14.76 -25.83 32.71
N LEU A 14 -13.83 -26.75 32.99
CA LEU A 14 -12.38 -26.50 32.89
C LEU A 14 -11.91 -26.33 31.44
N THR A 15 -12.51 -27.02 30.46
CA THR A 15 -12.20 -26.81 29.03
C THR A 15 -12.73 -25.48 28.49
N LEU A 16 -13.77 -24.92 29.09
CA LEU A 16 -14.29 -23.58 28.75
C LEU A 16 -13.41 -22.44 29.31
N ILE A 17 -12.48 -22.75 30.22
CA ILE A 17 -11.49 -21.81 30.79
C ILE A 17 -10.16 -21.91 30.02
N SER A 18 -10.13 -22.51 28.83
CA SER A 18 -8.95 -22.47 27.97
C SER A 18 -8.57 -21.01 27.72
N THR A 19 -7.48 -20.59 28.35
CA THR A 19 -6.93 -19.24 28.27
C THR A 19 -6.64 -18.93 26.81
N ASN A 20 -7.14 -17.78 26.32
CA ASN A 20 -6.67 -17.19 25.08
C ASN A 20 -5.18 -16.89 25.27
N LEU A 21 -4.32 -17.83 24.86
CA LEU A 21 -2.92 -17.56 24.61
C LEU A 21 -2.87 -16.66 23.37
N SER A 22 -3.08 -15.36 23.58
CA SER A 22 -2.71 -14.35 22.61
C SER A 22 -1.20 -14.37 22.53
N ALA A 23 -0.65 -14.98 21.47
CA ALA A 23 0.70 -14.67 21.06
C ALA A 23 0.73 -13.15 20.80
N GLN A 24 1.40 -12.41 21.68
CA GLN A 24 1.41 -10.96 21.63
C GLN A 24 2.36 -10.53 20.50
N ASN A 25 1.80 -10.11 19.37
CA ASN A 25 2.53 -9.33 18.38
C ASN A 25 2.25 -7.85 18.70
N PRO A 26 3.18 -7.12 19.34
CA PRO A 26 2.93 -5.76 19.80
C PRO A 26 2.39 -4.86 18.68
N SER A 27 2.96 -4.96 17.48
CA SER A 27 2.56 -4.16 16.31
C SER A 27 1.13 -4.39 15.79
N GLU A 28 0.47 -5.50 16.13
CA GLU A 28 -0.93 -5.78 15.74
C GLU A 28 -1.94 -5.09 16.64
N ASN A 29 -1.55 -4.71 17.86
CA ASN A 29 -2.43 -4.09 18.84
C ASN A 29 -2.69 -2.59 18.56
N HIS A 30 -1.94 -1.99 17.62
CA HIS A 30 -2.01 -0.55 17.35
C HIS A 30 -2.60 -0.27 15.98
N LEU A 31 -3.43 0.78 15.94
CA LEU A 31 -3.89 1.39 14.70
C LEU A 31 -2.83 2.36 14.20
N GLY A 32 -1.98 1.88 13.28
CA GLY A 32 -0.94 2.72 12.68
C GLY A 32 -1.48 3.68 11.64
N SER A 33 -0.65 4.63 11.20
CA SER A 33 -1.03 5.63 10.19
C SER A 33 -0.05 5.71 9.03
N TRP A 34 -0.59 6.01 7.84
CA TRP A 34 0.15 6.21 6.61
C TRP A 34 -0.18 7.59 6.04
N TYR A 35 0.78 8.50 6.05
CA TYR A 35 0.68 9.79 5.41
C TYR A 35 1.33 9.71 4.04
N THR A 36 0.55 9.85 2.97
CA THR A 36 1.06 9.65 1.61
C THR A 36 0.98 10.95 0.80
N TYR A 37 2.04 11.24 0.07
CA TYR A 37 2.09 12.27 -0.94
C TYR A 37 2.38 11.62 -2.30
N GLY A 38 1.64 12.03 -3.33
CA GLY A 38 1.90 11.58 -4.68
C GLY A 38 1.62 12.64 -5.72
N SER A 39 2.49 12.75 -6.72
CA SER A 39 2.20 13.61 -7.86
C SER A 39 2.30 12.85 -9.19
N HIS A 40 1.55 13.31 -10.17
CA HIS A 40 1.59 12.80 -11.54
C HIS A 40 1.71 13.95 -12.52
N HIS A 41 2.90 14.10 -13.08
CA HIS A 41 3.22 15.17 -14.01
C HIS A 41 3.29 14.59 -15.41
N ARG A 42 2.29 14.87 -16.24
CA ARG A 42 2.27 14.49 -17.65
C ARG A 42 3.11 15.51 -18.42
N LEU A 43 4.33 15.13 -18.79
CA LEU A 43 5.31 16.03 -19.39
C LEU A 43 5.02 16.26 -20.88
N ASN A 44 4.67 15.19 -21.59
CA ASN A 44 4.27 15.21 -23.00
C ASN A 44 3.40 13.97 -23.31
N GLU A 45 3.11 13.70 -24.58
CA GLU A 45 2.27 12.56 -25.00
C GLU A 45 2.89 11.18 -24.69
N ARG A 46 4.21 11.09 -24.51
CA ARG A 46 4.91 9.83 -24.23
C ARG A 46 5.40 9.70 -22.80
N PHE A 47 5.74 10.80 -22.14
CA PHE A 47 6.42 10.76 -20.85
C PHE A 47 5.60 11.38 -19.72
N SER A 48 5.78 10.81 -18.53
CA SER A 48 5.28 11.38 -17.28
C SER A 48 6.23 11.07 -16.13
N LEU A 49 6.23 11.92 -15.11
CA LEU A 49 7.02 11.76 -13.90
C LEU A 49 6.09 11.63 -12.69
N ASN A 50 6.45 10.73 -11.77
CA ASN A 50 5.69 10.41 -10.58
C ASN A 50 6.57 10.37 -9.32
N PRO A 51 6.84 11.53 -8.70
CA PRO A 51 7.28 11.59 -7.32
C PRO A 51 6.23 10.98 -6.37
N TRP A 52 6.70 10.26 -5.37
CA TRP A 52 5.87 9.66 -4.33
C TRP A 52 6.63 9.61 -3.02
N ALA A 53 5.96 9.95 -1.93
CA ALA A 53 6.49 9.84 -0.58
C ALA A 53 5.45 9.26 0.37
N GLU A 54 5.91 8.49 1.36
CA GLU A 54 5.08 8.00 2.45
C GLU A 54 5.83 8.13 3.76
N LEU A 55 5.11 8.53 4.80
CA LEU A 55 5.56 8.45 6.18
C LEU A 55 4.57 7.57 6.94
N ARG A 56 5.09 6.55 7.61
CA ARG A 56 4.28 5.56 8.30
C ARG A 56 4.66 5.48 9.77
N PHE A 57 3.66 5.19 10.57
CA PHE A 57 3.77 5.05 12.01
C PHE A 57 3.07 3.77 12.47
N TYR A 58 3.59 3.17 13.54
CA TYR A 58 2.97 2.03 14.19
C TYR A 58 1.72 2.43 14.98
N GLU A 59 1.65 3.68 15.46
CA GLU A 59 0.46 4.31 16.04
C GLU A 59 -0.02 5.47 15.18
N ALA A 60 -1.18 6.05 15.48
CA ALA A 60 -1.78 7.06 14.62
C ALA A 60 -0.90 8.31 14.43
N SER A 61 -0.09 8.70 15.41
CA SER A 61 0.72 9.93 15.37
C SER A 61 2.08 9.81 16.07
N SER A 62 2.48 8.60 16.45
CA SER A 62 3.66 8.28 17.26
C SER A 62 4.27 6.97 16.79
N ASN A 63 5.51 6.70 17.22
CA ASN A 63 6.22 5.46 16.92
C ASN A 63 6.46 5.30 15.40
N TYR A 64 7.55 5.92 14.93
CA TYR A 64 7.96 5.88 13.53
C TYR A 64 8.07 4.43 13.04
N ASN A 65 7.58 4.16 11.83
CA ASN A 65 7.72 2.84 11.22
C ASN A 65 8.56 2.90 9.95
N LEU A 66 8.24 3.82 9.04
CA LEU A 66 8.86 3.78 7.71
C LEU A 66 8.72 5.12 7.00
N ALA A 67 9.83 5.61 6.44
CA ALA A 67 9.84 6.63 5.41
C ALA A 67 10.09 5.97 4.05
N TYR A 68 9.32 6.36 3.04
CA TYR A 68 9.47 5.93 1.66
C TYR A 68 9.53 7.17 0.79
N ILE A 69 10.52 7.25 -0.09
CA ILE A 69 10.57 8.23 -1.17
C ILE A 69 10.85 7.53 -2.47
N SER A 70 10.20 7.93 -3.56
CA SER A 70 10.49 7.38 -4.88
C SER A 70 10.23 8.36 -5.99
N LEU A 71 10.92 8.14 -7.10
CA LEU A 71 10.70 8.81 -8.36
C LEU A 71 10.51 7.76 -9.45
N ARG A 72 9.37 7.83 -10.14
CA ARG A 72 9.08 6.97 -11.29
C ARG A 72 8.94 7.78 -12.57
N GLY A 73 9.71 7.44 -13.60
CA GLY A 73 9.45 7.85 -14.96
C GLY A 73 8.54 6.84 -15.65
N ASN A 74 7.56 7.28 -16.43
CA ASN A 74 6.74 6.38 -17.24
C ASN A 74 6.75 6.77 -18.71
N TYR A 75 6.79 5.75 -19.56
CA TYR A 75 6.47 5.78 -20.98
C TYR A 75 5.02 5.34 -21.22
N HIS A 76 4.27 6.11 -21.98
CA HIS A 76 2.87 5.87 -22.31
C HIS A 76 2.78 5.15 -23.66
N LEU A 77 2.51 3.84 -23.58
CA LEU A 77 2.20 3.00 -24.74
C LEU A 77 0.90 3.50 -25.40
N LYS A 78 -0.10 3.78 -24.56
CA LYS A 78 -1.39 4.36 -24.90
C LYS A 78 -1.80 5.32 -23.78
N ASN A 79 -2.84 6.13 -24.01
CA ASN A 79 -3.36 7.05 -22.99
C ASN A 79 -3.79 6.37 -21.68
N ASN A 80 -4.01 5.07 -21.71
CA ASN A 80 -4.43 4.27 -20.57
C ASN A 80 -3.46 3.14 -20.21
N GLN A 81 -2.27 3.08 -20.84
CA GLN A 81 -1.27 2.05 -20.60
C GLN A 81 0.11 2.68 -20.45
N THR A 82 0.78 2.40 -19.34
CA THR A 82 2.10 2.93 -19.04
C THR A 82 3.06 1.84 -18.62
N LEU A 83 4.29 1.90 -19.12
CA LEU A 83 5.44 1.22 -18.55
C LEU A 83 6.25 2.24 -17.76
N GLY A 84 6.68 1.89 -16.55
CA GLY A 84 7.45 2.78 -15.70
C GLY A 84 8.66 2.08 -15.09
N LEU A 85 9.71 2.86 -14.90
CA LEU A 85 10.91 2.48 -14.16
C LEU A 85 11.10 3.48 -13.03
N ALA A 86 11.45 2.97 -11.86
CA ALA A 86 11.55 3.79 -10.67
C ALA A 86 12.70 3.37 -9.79
N TYR A 87 13.15 4.34 -9.01
CA TYR A 87 14.00 4.14 -7.86
C TYR A 87 13.25 4.62 -6.62
N ALA A 88 13.39 3.88 -5.53
CA ALA A 88 12.91 4.25 -4.21
C ALA A 88 14.00 4.04 -3.16
N TYR A 89 13.97 4.89 -2.14
CA TYR A 89 14.72 4.70 -0.90
C TYR A 89 13.71 4.55 0.24
N LEU A 90 13.98 3.60 1.13
CA LEU A 90 13.22 3.40 2.34
C LEU A 90 14.15 3.40 3.54
N ASP A 91 13.69 4.05 4.59
CA ASP A 91 14.23 3.92 5.93
C ASP A 91 13.17 3.21 6.78
N ILE A 92 13.51 2.04 7.31
CA ILE A 92 12.55 1.11 7.89
C ILE A 92 12.96 0.83 9.33
N ASP A 93 12.12 1.26 10.26
CA ASP A 93 12.19 0.80 11.64
C ASP A 93 11.46 -0.55 11.72
N THR A 94 12.25 -1.61 11.91
CA THR A 94 11.76 -3.00 11.90
C THR A 94 11.23 -3.47 13.25
N VAL A 95 11.32 -2.66 14.30
CA VAL A 95 11.01 -3.10 15.67
C VAL A 95 9.97 -2.18 16.30
N PHE A 96 8.95 -2.81 16.91
CA PHE A 96 8.03 -2.11 17.79
C PHE A 96 8.69 -2.08 19.18
N GLU A 97 9.26 -0.93 19.56
CA GLU A 97 9.97 -0.62 20.83
C GLU A 97 11.48 -0.90 20.92
N PHE A 98 12.24 0.16 21.25
CA PHE A 98 13.46 0.28 22.08
C PHE A 98 14.47 -0.87 22.20
N ASP A 99 14.84 -1.59 21.14
CA ASP A 99 15.96 -2.55 21.18
C ASP A 99 17.32 -1.94 20.75
N HIS A 100 17.36 -0.64 20.47
CA HIS A 100 18.53 0.11 19.99
C HIS A 100 19.17 -0.45 18.70
N GLN A 101 18.49 -1.29 17.93
CA GLN A 101 19.03 -1.79 16.66
C GLN A 101 18.98 -0.72 15.57
N PRO A 102 19.97 -0.67 14.66
CA PRO A 102 19.93 0.25 13.54
C PRO A 102 18.76 -0.03 12.59
N ASN A 103 18.19 1.04 12.03
CA ASN A 103 17.17 0.93 10.99
C ASN A 103 17.67 0.11 9.80
N VAL A 104 16.75 -0.55 9.11
CA VAL A 104 17.02 -1.19 7.83
C VAL A 104 16.84 -0.16 6.73
N HIS A 105 17.88 0.04 5.93
CA HIS A 105 17.79 0.88 4.75
C HIS A 105 17.52 0.01 3.53
N GLU A 106 16.61 0.44 2.66
CA GLU A 106 16.31 -0.29 1.44
C GLU A 106 16.45 0.62 0.22
N HIS A 107 17.29 0.20 -0.72
CA HIS A 107 17.27 0.72 -2.08
C HIS A 107 16.40 -0.21 -2.92
N ARG A 108 15.44 0.35 -3.64
CA ARG A 108 14.53 -0.44 -4.48
C ARG A 108 14.50 0.11 -5.89
N VAL A 109 14.78 -0.76 -6.84
CA VAL A 109 14.49 -0.53 -8.25
C VAL A 109 13.22 -1.30 -8.59
N TYR A 110 12.32 -0.69 -9.34
CA TYR A 110 11.10 -1.38 -9.76
C TYR A 110 10.60 -0.97 -11.13
N GLU A 111 10.17 -1.97 -11.88
CA GLU A 111 9.43 -1.83 -13.13
C GLU A 111 7.93 -1.97 -12.85
N GLN A 112 7.12 -1.16 -13.53
CA GLN A 112 5.68 -1.15 -13.35
C GLN A 112 4.93 -1.04 -14.67
N TYR A 113 4.00 -1.95 -14.88
CA TYR A 113 2.96 -1.81 -15.90
C TYR A 113 1.66 -1.35 -15.24
N THR A 114 1.02 -0.34 -15.82
CA THR A 114 -0.30 0.13 -15.37
C THR A 114 -1.25 0.17 -16.55
N TYR A 115 -2.43 -0.43 -16.38
CA TYR A 115 -3.53 -0.38 -17.33
C TYR A 115 -4.77 0.18 -16.65
N ASN A 116 -5.34 1.25 -17.21
CA ASN A 116 -6.52 1.91 -16.70
C ASN A 116 -7.72 1.70 -17.64
N GLN A 117 -8.87 1.41 -17.08
CA GLN A 117 -10.14 1.34 -17.77
C GLN A 117 -11.11 2.30 -17.10
N LYS A 118 -12.03 2.87 -17.90
CA LYS A 118 -13.09 3.72 -17.38
C LYS A 118 -14.40 3.31 -18.05
N LYS A 119 -15.41 3.00 -17.23
CA LYS A 119 -16.78 2.73 -17.66
C LYS A 119 -17.71 3.58 -16.81
N SER A 120 -18.29 4.63 -17.41
CA SER A 120 -19.14 5.60 -16.71
C SER A 120 -18.43 6.19 -15.47
N LYS A 121 -19.03 6.06 -14.28
CA LYS A 121 -18.52 6.52 -12.98
C LYS A 121 -17.41 5.65 -12.41
N LEU A 122 -17.21 4.45 -12.95
CA LEU A 122 -16.23 3.47 -12.48
C LEU A 122 -14.92 3.58 -13.26
N SER A 123 -13.81 3.64 -12.53
CA SER A 123 -12.45 3.50 -13.03
C SER A 123 -11.82 2.26 -12.43
N ILE A 124 -11.21 1.43 -13.27
CA ILE A 124 -10.54 0.19 -12.90
C ILE A 124 -9.07 0.35 -13.25
N GLN A 125 -8.18 0.07 -12.30
CA GLN A 125 -6.74 0.08 -12.52
C GLN A 125 -6.16 -1.29 -12.23
N HIS A 126 -5.46 -1.83 -13.21
CA HIS A 126 -4.56 -2.96 -13.08
C HIS A 126 -3.14 -2.42 -12.97
N ARG A 127 -2.40 -2.83 -11.94
CA ARG A 127 -1.00 -2.47 -11.77
C ARG A 127 -0.19 -3.71 -11.47
N ALA A 128 0.69 -4.08 -12.37
CA ALA A 128 1.70 -5.10 -12.14
C ALA A 128 3.03 -4.42 -11.85
N ARG A 129 3.77 -4.89 -10.85
CA ARG A 129 5.06 -4.35 -10.46
C ARG A 129 6.03 -5.47 -10.11
N PHE A 130 7.24 -5.37 -10.63
CA PHE A 130 8.37 -6.17 -10.20
C PHE A 130 9.33 -5.28 -9.44
N GLU A 131 9.81 -5.73 -8.28
CA GLU A 131 10.67 -4.96 -7.39
C GLU A 131 11.95 -5.75 -7.10
N GLN A 132 13.12 -5.19 -7.42
CA GLN A 132 14.41 -5.61 -6.87
C GLN A 132 14.72 -4.76 -5.65
N ARG A 133 14.95 -5.40 -4.51
CA ARG A 133 15.06 -4.79 -3.19
C ARG A 133 16.43 -5.11 -2.61
N PHE A 134 17.25 -4.10 -2.41
CA PHE A 134 18.56 -4.19 -1.78
C PHE A 134 18.39 -3.70 -0.35
N LEU A 135 18.30 -4.62 0.60
CA LEU A 135 18.15 -4.32 2.03
C LEU A 135 19.51 -4.35 2.70
N ASP A 136 19.81 -3.26 3.40
CA ASP A 136 21.00 -3.08 4.23
C ASP A 136 20.56 -3.21 5.70
N PHE A 137 20.89 -4.36 6.29
CA PHE A 137 20.74 -4.62 7.71
C PHE A 137 22.07 -4.36 8.41
N SER A 138 22.02 -4.05 9.71
CA SER A 138 23.20 -3.78 10.55
C SER A 138 24.33 -4.82 10.44
N ASN A 139 24.01 -6.08 10.12
CA ASN A 139 24.97 -7.17 10.03
C ASN A 139 25.07 -7.84 8.65
N ARG A 140 24.25 -7.47 7.66
CA ARG A 140 24.24 -8.12 6.35
C ARG A 140 23.48 -7.33 5.29
N ASN A 141 23.82 -7.60 4.03
CA ASN A 141 23.04 -7.14 2.88
C ASN A 141 22.23 -8.29 2.28
N GLU A 142 21.00 -8.00 1.87
CA GLU A 142 20.11 -8.96 1.20
C GLU A 142 19.54 -8.40 -0.10
N LEU A 143 19.54 -9.23 -1.14
CA LEU A 143 18.77 -8.98 -2.35
C LEU A 143 17.48 -9.79 -2.31
N GLN A 144 16.35 -9.10 -2.27
CA GLN A 144 15.03 -9.69 -2.36
C GLN A 144 14.32 -9.22 -3.62
N ASN A 145 13.54 -10.11 -4.23
CA ASN A 145 12.75 -9.82 -5.42
C ASN A 145 11.31 -10.18 -5.15
N ARG A 146 10.40 -9.32 -5.59
CA ARG A 146 8.98 -9.63 -5.51
C ARG A 146 8.19 -9.09 -6.67
N PHE A 147 7.15 -9.83 -7.03
CA PHE A 147 6.11 -9.38 -7.91
C PHE A 147 4.87 -8.98 -7.12
N ARG A 148 4.18 -7.94 -7.57
CA ARG A 148 2.97 -7.44 -6.94
C ARG A 148 1.95 -7.06 -7.98
N TYR A 149 0.70 -7.41 -7.74
CA TYR A 149 -0.39 -7.03 -8.60
C TYR A 149 -1.47 -6.33 -7.79
N ARG A 150 -1.85 -5.12 -8.19
CA ARG A 150 -2.94 -4.36 -7.57
C ARG A 150 -4.10 -4.20 -8.53
N LEU A 151 -5.28 -4.57 -8.09
CA LEU A 151 -6.56 -4.21 -8.70
C LEU A 151 -7.19 -3.09 -7.86
N SER A 152 -7.49 -1.95 -8.48
CA SER A 152 -8.13 -0.81 -7.80
C SER A 152 -9.40 -0.39 -8.55
N LEU A 153 -10.46 -0.17 -7.78
CA LEU A 153 -11.79 0.25 -8.22
C LEU A 153 -12.07 1.62 -7.61
N LYS A 154 -12.14 2.65 -8.45
CA LYS A 154 -12.54 4.01 -8.07
C LYS A 154 -13.92 4.30 -8.63
N TYR A 155 -14.90 4.54 -7.77
CA TYR A 155 -16.25 4.89 -8.17
C TYR A 155 -16.59 6.32 -7.75
N ASN A 156 -16.94 7.17 -8.72
CA ASN A 156 -17.32 8.56 -8.44
C ASN A 156 -18.77 8.60 -7.94
N LEU A 157 -18.96 8.94 -6.67
CA LEU A 157 -20.28 9.12 -6.06
C LEU A 157 -20.90 10.44 -6.53
N SER A 158 -20.07 11.48 -6.65
CA SER A 158 -20.42 12.79 -7.19
C SER A 158 -19.27 13.37 -8.02
N ASN A 159 -19.39 14.64 -8.42
CA ASN A 159 -18.29 15.34 -9.09
C ASN A 159 -17.08 15.52 -8.17
N THR A 160 -17.28 15.64 -6.85
CA THR A 160 -16.23 15.92 -5.86
C THR A 160 -15.84 14.71 -5.03
N VAL A 161 -16.77 13.78 -4.76
CA VAL A 161 -16.54 12.63 -3.87
C VAL A 161 -16.44 11.33 -4.66
N PHE A 162 -15.49 10.48 -4.29
CA PHE A 162 -15.36 9.12 -4.80
C PHE A 162 -15.02 8.14 -3.68
N ILE A 163 -15.34 6.87 -3.91
CA ILE A 163 -14.85 5.75 -3.09
C ILE A 163 -13.77 5.01 -3.89
N ASN A 164 -12.75 4.52 -3.20
CA ASN A 164 -11.69 3.72 -3.78
C ASN A 164 -11.51 2.44 -2.95
N VAL A 165 -11.49 1.30 -3.63
CA VAL A 165 -11.21 -0.01 -3.06
C VAL A 165 -10.07 -0.64 -3.85
N SER A 166 -9.11 -1.27 -3.17
CA SER A 166 -8.08 -2.02 -3.86
C SER A 166 -7.63 -3.24 -3.08
N GLU A 167 -7.26 -4.27 -3.83
CA GLU A 167 -6.60 -5.46 -3.32
C GLU A 167 -5.24 -5.61 -4.02
N GLU A 168 -4.23 -6.03 -3.26
CA GLU A 168 -2.87 -6.18 -3.74
C GLU A 168 -2.17 -7.39 -3.09
N PRO A 169 -2.20 -8.57 -3.73
CA PRO A 169 -1.34 -9.70 -3.39
C PRO A 169 0.11 -9.50 -3.82
N PHE A 170 1.00 -10.15 -3.10
CA PHE A 170 2.44 -10.11 -3.29
C PHE A 170 2.98 -11.52 -3.44
N VAL A 171 3.93 -11.67 -4.36
CA VAL A 171 4.64 -12.89 -4.67
C VAL A 171 6.12 -12.64 -4.37
N ASN A 172 6.61 -13.18 -3.26
CA ASN A 172 8.01 -13.04 -2.85
C ASN A 172 8.84 -14.23 -3.36
N PHE A 173 10.08 -14.00 -3.77
CA PHE A 173 10.90 -15.03 -4.44
C PHE A 173 11.95 -15.70 -3.52
N GLN A 174 12.15 -15.19 -2.30
CA GLN A 174 13.23 -15.64 -1.39
C GLN A 174 12.73 -16.37 -0.14
N ASP A 175 11.43 -16.68 -0.05
CA ASP A 175 10.76 -17.25 1.12
C ASP A 175 9.46 -17.97 0.69
N GLN A 176 8.46 -18.03 1.57
CA GLN A 176 7.08 -18.36 1.22
C GLN A 176 6.56 -17.44 0.09
N VAL A 177 6.02 -18.03 -0.97
CA VAL A 177 5.62 -17.29 -2.16
C VAL A 177 4.51 -16.27 -1.86
N PHE A 178 3.48 -16.67 -1.10
CA PHE A 178 2.32 -15.84 -0.77
C PHE A 178 2.22 -15.60 0.73
N HIS A 179 2.84 -14.53 1.21
CA HIS A 179 2.77 -14.15 2.62
C HIS A 179 2.58 -12.64 2.84
N GLU A 180 2.37 -11.85 1.79
CA GLU A 180 2.02 -10.44 1.92
C GLU A 180 0.79 -10.13 1.06
N ASN A 181 -0.16 -9.41 1.64
CA ASN A 181 -1.37 -8.96 0.97
C ASN A 181 -1.81 -7.59 1.52
N ARG A 182 -2.44 -6.76 0.70
CA ARG A 182 -2.86 -5.43 1.12
C ARG A 182 -4.21 -5.04 0.55
N PHE A 183 -5.18 -5.00 1.44
CA PHE A 183 -6.49 -4.46 1.17
C PHE A 183 -6.55 -2.98 1.56
N TYR A 184 -7.23 -2.17 0.77
CA TYR A 184 -7.52 -0.76 1.07
C TYR A 184 -8.95 -0.42 0.67
N THR A 185 -9.62 0.37 1.49
CA THR A 185 -10.88 1.02 1.16
C THR A 185 -10.92 2.42 1.76
N GLY A 186 -11.44 3.40 1.03
CA GLY A 186 -11.50 4.76 1.53
C GLY A 186 -12.26 5.72 0.65
N PHE A 187 -12.52 6.89 1.20
CA PHE A 187 -13.12 8.01 0.50
C PHE A 187 -12.04 8.92 -0.06
N GLY A 188 -12.34 9.57 -1.17
CA GLY A 188 -11.52 10.63 -1.72
C GLY A 188 -12.34 11.83 -2.16
N PHE A 189 -11.71 12.98 -2.07
CA PHE A 189 -12.29 14.28 -2.30
C PHE A 189 -11.44 15.01 -3.34
N LYS A 190 -12.03 15.41 -4.46
CA LYS A 190 -11.39 16.29 -5.44
C LYS A 190 -11.45 17.70 -4.87
N VAL A 191 -10.30 18.18 -4.39
CA VAL A 191 -10.16 19.50 -3.77
C VAL A 191 -10.08 20.58 -4.84
N THR A 192 -9.35 20.30 -5.92
CA THR A 192 -9.28 21.16 -7.10
C THR A 192 -9.36 20.31 -8.38
N SER A 193 -9.29 20.94 -9.55
CA SER A 193 -9.10 20.23 -10.82
C SER A 193 -7.78 19.44 -10.89
N HIS A 194 -6.81 19.77 -10.04
CA HIS A 194 -5.45 19.24 -10.03
C HIS A 194 -5.07 18.49 -8.75
N SER A 195 -5.90 18.51 -7.70
CA SER A 195 -5.58 17.90 -6.41
C SER A 195 -6.74 17.11 -5.83
N GLN A 196 -6.39 16.05 -5.10
CA GLN A 196 -7.36 15.23 -4.37
C GLN A 196 -6.77 14.78 -3.03
N LEU A 197 -7.64 14.71 -2.02
CA LEU A 197 -7.39 14.12 -0.72
C LEU A 197 -8.01 12.71 -0.70
N GLN A 198 -7.39 11.78 0.01
CA GLN A 198 -7.94 10.46 0.30
C GLN A 198 -7.78 10.17 1.80
N ILE A 199 -8.80 9.56 2.39
CA ILE A 199 -8.75 9.00 3.73
C ILE A 199 -9.35 7.61 3.68
N GLY A 200 -8.67 6.63 4.26
CA GLY A 200 -9.10 5.25 4.15
C GLY A 200 -8.51 4.34 5.21
N TYR A 201 -9.06 3.14 5.25
CA TYR A 201 -8.56 2.04 6.05
C TYR A 201 -7.77 1.09 5.15
N LEU A 202 -6.67 0.58 5.69
CA LEU A 202 -5.77 -0.34 5.04
C LEU A 202 -5.52 -1.53 5.97
N LYS A 203 -5.70 -2.74 5.44
CA LYS A 203 -5.33 -3.99 6.11
C LYS A 203 -4.15 -4.59 5.38
N GLN A 204 -3.01 -4.66 6.06
CA GLN A 204 -1.81 -5.27 5.50
C GLN A 204 -1.50 -6.56 6.24
N HIS A 205 -1.50 -7.66 5.51
CA HIS A 205 -1.01 -8.93 5.99
C HIS A 205 0.46 -9.07 5.60
N ILE A 206 1.35 -9.40 6.54
CA ILE A 206 2.78 -9.66 6.28
C ILE A 206 3.23 -10.84 7.15
N ARG A 207 3.60 -11.96 6.54
CA ARG A 207 3.95 -13.21 7.22
C ARG A 207 2.86 -13.65 8.18
N LYS A 208 3.05 -13.50 9.49
CA LYS A 208 2.05 -13.82 10.52
C LYS A 208 1.29 -12.60 11.03
N ASN A 209 1.70 -11.40 10.62
CA ASN A 209 1.20 -10.14 11.18
C ASN A 209 0.01 -9.60 10.38
N ASN A 210 -1.01 -9.11 11.09
CA ASN A 210 -2.17 -8.42 10.53
C ASN A 210 -2.23 -6.98 11.00
N LEU A 211 -1.82 -6.06 10.13
CA LEU A 211 -1.62 -4.66 10.46
C LEU A 211 -2.82 -3.83 9.99
N ASN A 212 -3.47 -3.15 10.94
CA ASN A 212 -4.56 -2.21 10.69
C ASN A 212 -4.01 -0.78 10.58
N ARG A 213 -4.35 -0.06 9.52
CA ARG A 213 -3.79 1.28 9.25
C ARG A 213 -4.87 2.26 8.80
N ILE A 214 -4.78 3.49 9.27
CA ILE A 214 -5.46 4.65 8.65
C ILE A 214 -4.50 5.27 7.64
N GLN A 215 -4.96 5.50 6.42
CA GLN A 215 -4.22 6.26 5.42
C GLN A 215 -4.84 7.65 5.27
N VAL A 216 -4.00 8.68 5.27
CA VAL A 216 -4.34 10.04 4.84
C VAL A 216 -3.40 10.42 3.70
N GLY A 217 -3.97 10.67 2.53
CA GLY A 217 -3.21 10.89 1.31
C GLY A 217 -3.58 12.17 0.60
N ILE A 218 -2.57 12.90 0.12
CA ILE A 218 -2.77 14.00 -0.81
C ILE A 218 -2.10 13.66 -2.14
N SER A 219 -2.74 14.03 -3.24
CA SER A 219 -2.13 13.88 -4.55
C SER A 219 -2.43 15.01 -5.51
N PHE A 220 -1.47 15.25 -6.39
CA PHE A 220 -1.48 16.32 -7.38
C PHE A 220 -1.30 15.77 -8.78
N LYS A 221 -1.86 16.45 -9.78
CA LYS A 221 -1.59 16.17 -11.19
C LYS A 221 -1.36 17.44 -11.98
N THR A 222 -0.43 17.40 -12.92
CA THR A 222 -0.24 18.45 -13.92
C THR A 222 -0.20 17.83 -15.31
N ASP A 223 -0.59 18.59 -16.32
CA ASP A 223 -0.58 18.16 -17.71
C ASP A 223 0.01 19.27 -18.59
N ASN A 224 1.22 19.05 -19.08
CA ASN A 224 1.98 20.02 -19.88
C ASN A 224 1.87 19.73 -21.38
N ARG A 225 0.97 18.84 -21.79
CA ARG A 225 0.72 18.58 -23.20
C ARG A 225 0.08 19.80 -23.85
N LYS A 226 0.47 20.11 -25.09
CA LYS A 226 -0.22 21.14 -25.86
C LYS A 226 -1.69 20.75 -26.03
N PRO A 227 -2.63 21.70 -25.94
CA PRO A 227 -4.01 21.44 -26.32
C PRO A 227 -4.01 20.86 -27.74
N LYS A 228 -4.76 19.77 -27.97
CA LYS A 228 -4.96 19.31 -29.34
C LYS A 228 -5.76 20.40 -30.06
N THR A 229 -5.16 21.04 -31.06
CA THR A 229 -5.90 21.91 -31.97
C THR A 229 -6.93 21.04 -32.69
N THR A 230 -8.19 21.16 -32.32
CA THR A 230 -9.28 20.54 -33.07
C THR A 230 -9.36 21.25 -34.42
N LEU A 231 -9.08 20.54 -35.51
CA LEU A 231 -9.28 20.97 -36.90
C LEU A 231 -10.78 21.08 -37.26
N ALA A 232 -11.56 21.75 -36.41
CA ALA A 232 -13.01 21.93 -36.61
C ALA A 232 -13.37 23.31 -37.19
N GLN A 233 -12.41 24.04 -37.76
CA GLN A 233 -12.60 25.33 -38.41
C GLN A 233 -11.67 25.52 -39.63
N LEU A 234 -11.63 24.54 -40.52
CA LEU A 234 -11.20 24.71 -41.91
C LEU A 234 -12.28 24.17 -42.83
#